data_AF-A0A7S2KNB0-F1
#
_entry.id   AF-A0A7S2KNB0-F1
#
_cell.length_a   1.000
_cell.length_b   1.000
_cell.length_c   1.000
_cell.angle_alpha   90.00
_cell.angle_beta   90.00
_cell.angle_gamma   90.00
#
_symmetry.space_group_name_H-M   'P 1'
#
loop_
_entity.id
_entity.type
_entity.pdbx_description
1 polymer ?
#
loop_
_entity_poly.entity_id
_entity_poly.type
_entity_poly.pdbx_seq_one_letter_code
_entity_poly.pdbx_strand_id
1 'polypeptide(L)'
;LGWLMVQGVLGDLPWIDWLQDFYNLKDSLGHIQVDHNLVTQDIAGRVARAKAGLLDKGWDCIEGWEHLQQVPKDLDRFLRLCRCWPHDRGLQGEIVAPDGRPNYAKLAGLLGGDAGL
;
A
#
# COMPACT_ATOMS: atom_id res chain seq x y z
N LEU A 1 -3.78 1.19 -5.95
CA LEU A 1 -5.13 1.67 -6.32
C LEU A 1 -6.20 1.32 -5.28
N GLY A 2 -6.47 0.04 -4.98
CA GLY A 2 -7.47 -0.32 -3.95
C GLY A 2 -7.26 0.41 -2.61
N TRP A 3 -6.05 0.36 -2.07
CA TRP A 3 -5.71 1.06 -0.83
C TRP A 3 -5.78 2.60 -0.92
N LEU A 4 -5.59 3.18 -2.11
CA LEU A 4 -5.78 4.63 -2.31
C LEU A 4 -7.26 5.01 -2.28
N MET A 5 -8.14 4.13 -2.78
CA MET A 5 -9.60 4.34 -2.66
C MET A 5 -10.06 4.21 -1.21
N VAL A 6 -9.50 3.28 -0.44
CA VAL A 6 -9.76 3.20 1.00
C VAL A 6 -9.39 4.52 1.67
N GLN A 7 -8.23 5.09 1.34
CA GLN A 7 -7.81 6.39 1.86
C GLN A 7 -8.79 7.52 1.50
N GLY A 8 -9.21 7.59 0.24
CA GLY A 8 -10.12 8.64 -0.22
C GLY A 8 -11.52 8.54 0.39
N VAL A 9 -11.97 7.34 0.76
CA VAL A 9 -13.32 7.11 1.30
C VAL A 9 -13.36 7.20 2.81
N LEU A 10 -12.33 6.71 3.50
CA LEU A 10 -12.30 6.56 4.96
C LEU A 10 -11.31 7.47 5.66
N GLY A 11 -10.57 8.28 4.90
CA GLY A 11 -9.54 9.16 5.44
C GLY A 11 -8.21 8.44 5.63
N ASP A 12 -7.40 8.96 6.53
CA ASP A 12 -6.03 8.50 6.68
C ASP A 12 -5.94 7.04 7.15
N LEU A 13 -4.83 6.43 6.73
CA LEU A 13 -4.54 5.02 6.94
C LEU A 13 -3.39 4.86 7.93
N PRO A 14 -3.33 3.73 8.66
CA PRO A 14 -2.37 3.53 9.75
C PRO A 14 -0.91 3.73 9.38
N TRP A 15 -0.59 3.42 8.13
CA TRP A 15 0.76 3.52 7.64
C TRP A 15 1.23 4.94 7.35
N ILE A 16 0.33 5.91 7.23
CA ILE A 16 0.71 7.32 7.11
C ILE A 16 1.32 7.79 8.43
N ASP A 17 0.66 7.49 9.55
CA ASP A 17 1.17 7.79 10.88
C ASP A 17 2.49 7.07 11.15
N TRP A 18 2.62 5.80 10.75
CA TRP A 18 3.90 5.08 10.91
C TRP A 18 5.05 5.67 10.09
N LEU A 19 4.74 6.22 8.90
CA LEU A 19 5.70 6.95 8.09
C LEU A 19 6.07 8.28 8.74
N GLN A 20 5.09 8.98 9.32
CA GLN A 20 5.30 10.25 9.98
C GLN A 20 6.12 10.11 11.28
N ASP A 21 5.82 9.10 12.10
CA ASP A 21 6.61 8.72 13.26
C ASP A 21 8.08 8.46 12.89
N PHE A 22 8.30 7.80 11.74
CA PHE A 22 9.64 7.58 11.22
C PHE A 22 10.34 8.88 10.84
N TYR A 23 9.67 9.79 10.12
CA TYR A 23 10.28 11.08 9.76
C TYR A 23 10.58 11.92 11.00
N ASN A 24 9.69 11.93 11.98
CA ASN A 24 9.91 12.62 13.26
C ASN A 24 11.10 12.01 14.02
N LEU A 25 11.20 10.68 14.07
CA LEU A 25 12.33 10.00 14.71
C LEU A 25 13.64 10.31 13.98
N LYS A 26 13.64 10.30 12.64
CA LYS A 26 14.79 10.69 11.82
C LYS A 26 15.28 12.10 12.16
N ASP A 27 14.37 13.06 12.23
CA ASP A 27 14.70 14.45 12.54
C ASP A 27 15.23 14.60 13.98
N SER A 28 14.73 13.80 14.92
CA SER A 28 15.19 13.80 16.31
C SER A 28 16.59 13.18 16.50
N LEU A 29 17.01 12.27 15.62
CA LEU A 29 18.27 11.54 15.73
C LEU A 29 19.47 12.26 15.08
N GLY A 30 19.22 13.34 14.33
CA GLY A 30 20.20 14.32 13.84
C GLY A 30 21.39 13.76 13.03
N HIS A 31 22.36 13.16 13.71
CA HIS A 31 23.64 12.69 13.18
C HIS A 31 23.88 11.19 13.31
N ILE A 32 22.98 10.44 13.94
CA ILE A 32 23.10 8.97 14.00
C ILE A 32 22.81 8.42 12.60
N GLN A 33 23.78 7.73 12.00
CA GLN A 33 23.59 7.02 10.74
C GLN A 33 22.55 5.91 10.93
N VAL A 34 21.29 6.23 10.67
CA VAL A 34 20.23 5.25 10.53
C VAL A 34 20.28 4.72 9.11
N ASP A 35 20.40 3.40 8.95
CA ASP A 35 20.31 2.77 7.64
C ASP A 35 18.87 2.89 7.11
N HIS A 36 18.67 3.83 6.18
CA HIS A 36 17.39 4.13 5.57
C HIS A 36 16.76 2.93 4.86
N ASN A 37 17.57 2.02 4.31
CA ASN A 37 17.05 0.85 3.61
C ASN A 37 16.43 -0.13 4.60
N LEU A 38 17.11 -0.38 5.73
CA LEU A 38 16.59 -1.27 6.77
C LEU A 38 15.28 -0.75 7.36
N VAL A 39 15.19 0.55 7.64
CA VAL A 39 13.96 1.10 8.23
C VAL A 39 12.82 1.16 7.21
N THR A 40 13.11 1.49 5.95
CA THR A 40 12.12 1.45 4.88
C THR A 40 11.57 0.03 4.67
N GLN A 41 12.43 -0.98 4.73
CA GLN A 41 12.03 -2.39 4.66
C GLN A 41 11.17 -2.79 5.87
N ASP A 42 11.51 -2.34 7.07
CA ASP A 42 10.73 -2.61 8.27
C ASP A 42 9.32 -2.00 8.19
N ILE A 43 9.23 -0.71 7.83
CA ILE A 43 7.95 -0.03 7.64
C ILE A 43 7.15 -0.74 6.54
N ALA A 44 7.73 -0.99 5.37
CA ALA A 44 7.07 -1.70 4.28
C ALA A 44 6.56 -3.08 4.73
N GLY A 45 7.35 -3.81 5.51
CA GLY A 45 6.97 -5.10 6.10
C GLY A 45 5.82 -4.98 7.11
N ARG A 46 5.81 -3.93 7.93
CA ARG A 46 4.71 -3.62 8.85
C ARG A 46 3.42 -3.28 8.10
N VAL A 47 3.49 -2.45 7.06
CA VAL A 47 2.36 -2.11 6.19
C VAL A 47 1.81 -3.35 5.48
N ALA A 48 2.69 -4.19 4.92
CA ALA A 48 2.29 -5.41 4.24
C ALA A 48 1.55 -6.37 5.18
N ARG A 49 2.08 -6.59 6.39
CA ARG A 49 1.44 -7.41 7.42
C ARG A 49 0.08 -6.85 7.85
N ALA A 50 -0.02 -5.54 8.04
CA ALA A 50 -1.26 -4.88 8.41
C ALA A 50 -2.34 -5.03 7.32
N LYS A 51 -1.97 -4.77 6.06
CA LYS A 51 -2.87 -4.96 4.90
C LYS A 51 -3.33 -6.41 4.77
N ALA A 52 -2.42 -7.37 4.95
CA ALA A 52 -2.78 -8.78 4.96
C ALA A 52 -3.73 -9.10 6.13
N GLY A 53 -3.45 -8.58 7.32
CA GLY A 53 -4.30 -8.71 8.50
C GLY A 53 -5.72 -8.19 8.28
N LEU A 54 -5.87 -6.99 7.72
CA LEU A 54 -7.19 -6.41 7.41
C LEU A 54 -8.00 -7.30 6.47
N LEU A 55 -7.33 -7.88 5.47
CA LEU A 55 -7.99 -8.76 4.51
C LEU A 55 -8.23 -10.17 5.08
N ASP A 56 -7.37 -10.71 5.93
CA ASP A 56 -7.52 -12.09 6.45
C ASP A 56 -8.41 -12.17 7.68
N LYS A 57 -8.24 -11.24 8.62
CA LYS A 57 -8.85 -11.25 9.95
C LYS A 57 -10.05 -10.33 10.07
N GLY A 58 -10.14 -9.33 9.19
CA GLY A 58 -11.18 -8.31 9.25
C GLY A 58 -10.64 -6.92 9.58
N TRP A 59 -11.48 -5.92 9.39
CA TRP A 59 -11.14 -4.50 9.56
C TRP A 59 -11.06 -4.06 11.02
N ASP A 60 -11.43 -4.93 11.95
CA ASP A 60 -11.32 -4.77 13.40
C ASP A 60 -9.96 -5.21 13.97
N CYS A 61 -9.08 -5.77 13.14
CA CYS A 61 -7.82 -6.35 13.63
C CYS A 61 -6.74 -5.31 13.98
N ILE A 62 -6.97 -4.02 13.74
CA ILE A 62 -6.03 -2.93 14.05
C ILE A 62 -6.67 -2.03 15.11
N GLU A 63 -6.12 -2.07 16.31
CA GLU A 63 -6.53 -1.24 17.45
C GLU A 63 -6.24 0.25 17.21
N GLY A 64 -7.20 1.13 17.50
CA GLY A 64 -7.09 2.58 17.30
C GLY A 64 -7.46 3.07 15.89
N TRP A 65 -8.00 2.18 15.04
CA TRP A 65 -8.39 2.47 13.66
C TRP A 65 -9.83 2.01 13.38
N GLU A 66 -10.72 2.21 14.34
CA GLU A 66 -12.11 1.74 14.32
C GLU A 66 -12.92 2.35 13.17
N HIS A 67 -12.52 3.52 12.64
CA HIS A 67 -13.17 4.13 11.47
C HIS A 67 -13.04 3.27 10.21
N LEU A 68 -12.03 2.40 10.13
CA LEU A 68 -11.87 1.46 9.02
C LEU A 68 -12.94 0.36 9.00
N GLN A 69 -13.72 0.19 10.07
CA GLN A 69 -14.85 -0.74 10.10
C GLN A 69 -15.99 -0.32 9.14
N GLN A 70 -15.99 0.94 8.70
CA GLN A 70 -16.98 1.47 7.76
C GLN A 70 -16.66 1.16 6.30
N VAL A 71 -15.67 0.30 6.02
CA VAL A 71 -15.36 -0.11 4.63
C VAL A 71 -16.60 -0.66 3.93
N PRO A 72 -16.99 -0.07 2.79
CA PRO A 72 -18.05 -0.63 1.97
C PRO A 72 -17.71 -2.07 1.56
N LYS A 73 -18.69 -2.97 1.66
CA LYS A 73 -18.51 -4.40 1.34
C LYS A 73 -17.95 -4.63 -0.07
N ASP A 74 -18.33 -3.79 -1.03
CA ASP A 74 -17.84 -3.85 -2.39
C ASP A 74 -16.35 -3.50 -2.50
N LEU A 75 -15.87 -2.55 -1.69
CA LEU A 75 -14.47 -2.17 -1.62
C LEU A 75 -13.63 -3.26 -0.95
N ASP A 76 -14.12 -3.85 0.14
CA ASP A 76 -13.48 -5.03 0.76
C ASP A 76 -13.37 -6.20 -0.22
N ARG A 77 -14.47 -6.52 -0.91
CA ARG A 77 -14.49 -7.55 -1.95
C ARG A 77 -13.48 -7.25 -3.07
N PHE A 78 -13.42 -6.01 -3.53
CA PHE A 78 -12.45 -5.57 -4.54
C PHE A 78 -11.00 -5.77 -4.07
N LEU A 79 -10.68 -5.42 -2.83
CA LEU A 79 -9.33 -5.59 -2.28
C LEU A 79 -8.93 -7.07 -2.16
N ARG A 80 -9.86 -7.93 -1.74
CA ARG A 80 -9.64 -9.38 -1.68
C ARG A 80 -9.36 -9.96 -3.07
N LEU A 81 -10.13 -9.54 -4.08
CA LEU A 81 -9.91 -9.95 -5.48
C LEU A 81 -8.53 -9.50 -6.01
N CYS A 82 -8.10 -8.29 -5.65
CA CYS A 82 -6.77 -7.80 -6.00
C CYS A 82 -5.65 -8.67 -5.42
N ARG A 83 -5.83 -9.23 -4.22
CA ARG A 83 -4.86 -10.11 -3.54
C ARG A 83 -4.82 -11.52 -4.14
N CYS A 84 -5.97 -12.06 -4.52
CA CYS A 84 -6.07 -13.42 -5.07
C CYS A 84 -5.64 -13.55 -6.54
N TRP A 85 -5.31 -12.44 -7.21
CA TRP A 85 -4.88 -12.49 -8.60
C TRP A 85 -3.51 -13.22 -8.70
N PRO A 86 -3.40 -14.34 -9.44
CA PRO A 86 -2.17 -15.11 -9.48
C PRO A 86 -1.06 -14.29 -10.15
N HIS A 87 0.06 -14.11 -9.44
CA HIS A 87 1.31 -13.60 -10.01
C HIS A 87 2.14 -14.69 -10.70
N ASP A 88 1.65 -15.94 -10.73
CA ASP A 88 2.37 -17.11 -11.25
C ASP A 88 1.55 -17.83 -12.31
N ARG A 89 1.90 -17.59 -13.58
CA ARG A 89 2.12 -18.65 -14.58
C ARG A 89 3.26 -18.19 -15.49
N GLY A 90 4.43 -18.79 -15.33
CA GLY A 90 5.58 -18.59 -16.20
C GLY A 90 5.28 -18.97 -17.65
N LEU A 91 4.95 -17.99 -18.47
CA LEU A 91 4.98 -18.07 -19.93
C LEU A 91 5.78 -16.86 -20.42
N GLN A 92 6.90 -17.15 -21.07
CA GLN A 92 7.70 -16.20 -21.85
C GLN A 92 6.80 -15.49 -22.86
N GLY A 93 6.48 -14.24 -22.58
CA GLY A 93 5.63 -13.41 -23.40
C GLY A 93 5.32 -12.16 -22.59
N GLU A 94 5.35 -11.01 -23.25
CA GLU A 94 5.25 -9.68 -22.67
C GLU A 94 4.30 -9.56 -21.48
N ILE A 95 4.66 -8.71 -20.53
CA ILE A 95 3.87 -8.35 -19.36
C ILE A 95 2.55 -7.71 -19.84
N VAL A 96 1.55 -8.53 -20.13
CA VAL A 96 0.18 -8.06 -20.32
C VAL A 96 -0.41 -7.95 -18.92
N ALA A 97 -0.35 -6.74 -18.36
CA ALA A 97 -1.21 -6.35 -17.25
C ALA A 97 -2.64 -6.81 -17.60
N PRO A 98 -3.36 -7.48 -16.69
CA PRO A 98 -4.66 -8.06 -17.00
C PRO A 98 -5.58 -6.97 -17.56
N ASP A 99 -6.36 -7.30 -18.59
CA ASP A 99 -7.26 -6.37 -19.26
C ASP A 99 -8.05 -5.57 -18.19
N GLY A 100 -7.66 -4.30 -18.01
CA GLY A 100 -8.23 -3.42 -17.00
C GLY A 100 -7.34 -3.01 -15.82
N ARG A 101 -6.08 -3.46 -15.69
CA ARG A 101 -5.13 -2.80 -14.77
C ARG A 101 -4.54 -1.57 -15.45
N PRO A 102 -4.69 -0.36 -14.87
CA PRO A 102 -4.05 0.83 -15.41
C PRO A 102 -2.54 0.59 -15.47
N ASN A 103 -1.96 0.74 -16.65
CA ASN A 103 -0.52 0.78 -16.80
C ASN A 103 -0.03 2.07 -16.15
N TYR A 104 0.38 1.99 -14.87
CA TYR A 104 0.78 3.15 -14.07
C TYR A 104 2.01 3.87 -14.64
N ALA A 105 2.84 3.18 -15.42
CA ALA A 105 3.95 3.82 -16.15
C ALA A 105 3.43 4.68 -17.30
N LYS A 106 2.43 4.21 -18.05
CA LYS A 106 1.71 5.03 -19.05
C LYS A 106 0.94 6.18 -18.40
N LEU A 107 0.33 5.95 -17.24
CA LEU A 107 -0.42 6.98 -16.51
C LEU A 107 0.51 8.08 -15.96
N ALA A 108 1.70 7.71 -15.49
CA ALA A 108 2.75 8.66 -15.09
C ALA A 108 3.19 9.53 -16.28
N GLY A 109 3.45 8.91 -17.45
CA GLY A 109 3.82 9.65 -18.65
C GLY A 109 2.72 10.58 -19.20
N LEU A 110 1.45 10.17 -19.10
CA LEU A 110 0.30 11.01 -19.50
C LEU A 110 0.06 12.20 -18.57
N LEU A 111 0.43 12.08 -17.28
CA LEU A 111 0.31 13.14 -16.28
C LEU A 111 1.54 14.07 -16.24
N GLY A 112 2.44 13.94 -17.22
CA GLY A 112 3.67 14.76 -17.31
C GLY A 112 4.75 14.38 -16.30
N GLY A 113 4.59 13.25 -15.60
CA GLY A 113 5.65 12.68 -14.79
C GLY A 113 6.59 11.88 -15.68
N ASP A 114 7.79 12.38 -15.89
CA ASP A 114 8.85 11.59 -16.52
C ASP A 114 9.03 10.30 -15.72
N ALA A 115 8.90 9.16 -16.41
CA ALA A 115 9.26 7.86 -15.87
C ALA A 115 10.79 7.78 -15.80
N GLY A 116 11.38 8.55 -14.88
CA GLY A 116 12.81 8.61 -14.61
C GLY A 116 13.09 8.11 -13.20
N LEU A 117 13.70 6.93 -13.14
CA LEU A 117 14.64 6.39 -12.14
C LEU A 117 14.57 6.94 -10.70
#